data_AF-A0A1Q4D3I5-F1
#
_entry.id   AF-A0A1Q4D3I5-F1
#
_cell.length_a   1.000
_cell.length_b   1.000
_cell.length_c   1.000
_cell.angle_alpha   90.00
_cell.angle_beta   90.00
_cell.angle_gamma   90.00
#
_symmetry.space_group_name_H-M   'P 1'
#
loop_
_entity.id
_entity.type
_entity.pdbx_description
1 polymer ?
#
loop_
_entity_poly.entity_id
_entity_poly.type
_entity_poly.pdbx_seq_one_letter_code
_entity_poly.pdbx_strand_id
1 'polypeptide(L)'
;MTTVAPVPTLISCGGECGATGFRAHHDRLLAVDTDPDALLGLIELAVTWHELDYSTEPVLGPRDWMTFADRHDWTFPDRAAWAFALAVDIVGRGAVGAPPAGLGGVVLDLVRS
;
A
#
# COMPACT_ATOMS: atom_id res chain seq x y z
N MET A 1 -10.53 23.53 -29.62
CA MET A 1 -9.98 24.11 -28.38
C MET A 1 -9.41 22.96 -27.58
N THR A 2 -8.08 22.81 -27.56
CA THR A 2 -7.42 21.70 -26.87
C THR A 2 -7.23 22.10 -25.41
N THR A 3 -7.99 21.48 -24.51
CA THR A 3 -7.79 21.61 -23.07
C THR A 3 -6.47 20.94 -22.73
N VAL A 4 -5.46 21.74 -22.38
CA VAL A 4 -4.25 21.25 -21.72
C VAL A 4 -4.66 20.88 -20.31
N ALA A 5 -4.70 19.58 -20.00
CA ALA A 5 -4.84 19.11 -18.63
C ALA A 5 -3.66 19.68 -17.81
N PRO A 6 -3.88 20.26 -16.62
CA PRO A 6 -2.78 20.68 -15.77
C PRO A 6 -1.93 19.46 -15.46
N VAL A 7 -0.65 19.51 -15.82
CA VAL A 7 0.35 18.55 -15.33
C VAL A 7 0.35 18.72 -13.82
N PRO A 8 0.00 17.69 -13.02
CA PRO A 8 0.12 17.80 -11.58
C PRO A 8 1.59 18.08 -11.29
N THR A 9 1.84 19.26 -10.74
CA THR A 9 3.14 19.64 -10.22
C THR A 9 3.53 18.52 -9.24
N LEU A 10 4.61 17.79 -9.52
CA LEU A 10 5.23 16.80 -8.63
C LEU A 10 5.79 17.53 -7.41
N ILE A 11 4.90 18.11 -6.61
CA ILE A 11 5.21 18.64 -5.30
C ILE A 11 5.16 17.40 -4.42
N SER A 12 6.30 17.06 -3.81
CA SER A 12 6.41 16.38 -2.50
C SER A 12 7.55 15.37 -2.34
N CYS A 13 8.30 14.95 -3.37
CA CYS A 13 9.58 14.25 -3.16
C CYS A 13 10.78 15.17 -3.36
N GLY A 14 11.62 15.31 -2.32
CA GLY A 14 12.89 16.05 -2.34
C GLY A 14 14.03 15.41 -3.16
N GLY A 15 13.74 14.41 -4.01
CA GLY A 15 14.69 13.79 -4.93
C GLY A 15 15.55 12.64 -4.37
N GLU A 16 15.56 12.44 -3.05
CA GLU A 16 16.36 11.38 -2.39
C GLU A 16 15.60 10.05 -2.21
N CYS A 17 14.36 9.97 -2.69
CA CYS A 17 13.43 8.86 -2.41
C CYS A 17 13.75 7.53 -3.13
N GLY A 18 14.81 7.42 -3.95
CA GLY A 18 15.27 6.14 -4.52
C GLY A 18 14.23 5.38 -5.37
N ALA A 19 13.16 6.04 -5.82
CA ALA A 19 11.96 5.41 -6.38
C ALA A 19 12.11 4.87 -7.82
N THR A 20 13.33 4.73 -8.34
CA THR A 20 13.58 4.37 -9.76
C THR A 20 12.98 3.02 -10.16
N GLY A 21 12.78 2.10 -9.21
CA GLY A 21 12.16 0.80 -9.46
C GLY A 21 10.63 0.78 -9.40
N PHE A 22 9.98 1.80 -8.83
CA PHE A 22 8.54 1.81 -8.55
C PHE A 22 7.90 3.17 -8.78
N ARG A 23 8.42 3.94 -9.73
CA ARG A 23 8.06 5.36 -9.91
C ARG A 23 6.55 5.60 -10.08
N ALA A 24 5.87 4.79 -10.87
CA ALA A 24 4.43 4.93 -11.06
C ALA A 24 3.64 4.73 -9.75
N HIS A 25 4.05 3.78 -8.93
CA HIS A 25 3.45 3.55 -7.61
C HIS A 25 3.83 4.67 -6.63
N HIS A 26 5.08 5.13 -6.65
CA HIS A 26 5.55 6.29 -5.87
C HIS A 26 4.72 7.54 -6.16
N ASP A 27 4.55 7.91 -7.43
CA ASP A 27 3.78 9.08 -7.84
C ASP A 27 2.31 8.95 -7.38
N ARG A 28 1.75 7.73 -7.39
CA ARG A 28 0.40 7.47 -6.86
C ARG A 28 0.35 7.61 -5.34
N LEU A 29 1.37 7.13 -4.62
CA LEU A 29 1.48 7.33 -3.17
C LEU A 29 1.76 8.79 -2.78
N LEU A 30 2.17 9.66 -3.69
CA LEU A 30 2.26 11.09 -3.41
C LEU A 30 0.89 11.80 -3.42
N ALA A 31 -0.14 11.14 -3.98
CA ALA A 31 -1.46 11.74 -4.14
C ALA A 31 -2.46 11.33 -3.05
N VAL A 32 -2.10 10.47 -2.09
CA VAL A 32 -3.04 9.89 -1.10
C VAL A 32 -3.84 10.91 -0.29
N ASP A 33 -3.30 12.10 -0.04
CA ASP A 33 -3.96 13.13 0.76
C ASP A 33 -4.90 14.04 -0.07
N THR A 34 -4.75 14.04 -1.40
CA THR A 34 -5.46 14.92 -2.33
C THR A 34 -6.35 14.18 -3.34
N ASP A 35 -6.07 12.90 -3.58
CA ASP A 35 -6.76 12.04 -4.56
C ASP A 35 -7.41 10.81 -3.87
N PRO A 36 -8.74 10.72 -3.85
CA PRO A 36 -9.46 9.56 -3.33
C PRO A 36 -9.07 8.23 -4.00
N ASP A 37 -8.75 8.22 -5.30
CA ASP A 37 -8.39 6.99 -6.02
C ASP A 37 -6.98 6.51 -5.67
N ALA A 38 -6.10 7.42 -5.25
CA ALA A 38 -4.81 7.08 -4.67
C ALA A 38 -4.97 6.47 -3.27
N LEU A 39 -5.84 7.06 -2.44
CA LEU A 39 -6.16 6.53 -1.11
C LEU A 39 -6.78 5.14 -1.18
N LEU A 40 -7.78 4.94 -2.04
CA LEU A 40 -8.38 3.62 -2.24
C LEU A 40 -7.34 2.61 -2.71
N GLY A 41 -6.43 2.99 -3.61
CA GLY A 41 -5.34 2.11 -4.05
C GLY A 41 -4.39 1.69 -2.93
N LEU A 42 -4.06 2.59 -1.99
CA LEU A 42 -3.27 2.23 -0.81
C LEU A 42 -4.01 1.25 0.10
N ILE A 43 -5.32 1.48 0.33
CA ILE A 43 -6.15 0.60 1.17
C ILE A 43 -6.31 -0.78 0.54
N GLU A 44 -6.54 -0.84 -0.77
CA GLU A 44 -6.64 -2.09 -1.53
C GLU A 44 -5.34 -2.88 -1.39
N LEU A 45 -4.19 -2.25 -1.65
CA LEU A 45 -2.88 -2.88 -1.47
C LEU A 45 -2.66 -3.39 -0.03
N ALA A 46 -3.13 -2.65 0.98
CA ALA A 46 -3.02 -3.08 2.37
C ALA A 46 -3.88 -4.30 2.68
N VAL A 47 -5.11 -4.36 2.16
CA VAL A 47 -6.02 -5.50 2.35
C VAL A 47 -5.47 -6.75 1.65
N THR A 48 -4.97 -6.61 0.43
CA THR A 48 -4.52 -7.75 -0.38
C THR A 48 -3.08 -8.16 -0.11
N TRP A 49 -2.36 -7.44 0.76
CA TRP A 49 -0.91 -7.62 0.99
C TRP A 49 -0.51 -9.06 1.31
N HIS A 50 -1.32 -9.78 2.09
CA HIS A 50 -1.05 -11.18 2.47
C HIS A 50 -1.71 -12.22 1.53
N GLU A 51 -2.54 -11.76 0.60
CA GLU A 51 -3.30 -12.62 -0.31
C GLU A 51 -2.59 -12.79 -1.65
N LEU A 52 -1.84 -11.77 -2.08
CA LEU A 52 -1.17 -11.72 -3.38
C LEU A 52 0.36 -11.71 -3.23
N ASP A 53 1.05 -12.24 -4.23
CA ASP A 53 2.51 -12.21 -4.30
C ASP A 53 2.99 -10.94 -5.01
N TYR A 54 3.45 -9.97 -4.23
CA TYR A 54 4.02 -8.71 -4.71
C TYR A 54 5.53 -8.77 -4.96
N SER A 55 6.18 -9.93 -4.84
CA SER A 55 7.66 -10.04 -4.92
C SER A 55 8.24 -9.61 -6.26
N THR A 56 7.47 -9.72 -7.34
CA THR A 56 7.86 -9.26 -8.69
C THR A 56 7.27 -7.91 -9.06
N GLU A 57 6.40 -7.35 -8.22
CA GLU A 57 5.74 -6.08 -8.51
C GLU A 57 6.57 -4.88 -8.04
N PRO A 58 6.63 -3.81 -8.84
CA PRO A 58 7.34 -2.59 -8.48
C PRO A 58 6.49 -1.73 -7.53
N VAL A 59 6.27 -2.23 -6.31
CA VAL A 59 5.46 -1.57 -5.26
C VAL A 59 6.27 -1.34 -3.99
N LEU A 60 5.87 -0.34 -3.20
CA LEU A 60 6.49 -0.04 -1.93
C LEU A 60 5.83 -0.90 -0.84
N GLY A 61 6.63 -1.63 -0.06
CA GLY A 61 6.11 -2.53 0.96
C GLY A 61 5.66 -1.83 2.25
N PRO A 62 4.80 -2.49 3.06
CA PRO A 62 4.25 -1.93 4.30
C PRO A 62 5.28 -1.51 5.34
N ARG A 63 6.46 -2.13 5.33
CA ARG A 63 7.57 -1.76 6.22
C ARG A 63 8.09 -0.36 5.98
N ASP A 64 7.93 0.15 4.76
CA ASP A 64 8.47 1.43 4.33
C ASP A 64 7.41 2.54 4.25
N TRP A 65 6.12 2.21 4.43
CA TRP A 65 5.01 3.17 4.31
C TRP A 65 5.09 4.33 5.31
N MET A 66 5.42 4.08 6.58
CA MET A 66 5.56 5.17 7.54
C MET A 66 6.80 6.02 7.24
N THR A 67 7.92 5.39 6.88
CA THR A 67 9.13 6.10 6.43
C THR A 67 8.84 6.95 5.19
N PHE A 68 7.98 6.47 4.30
CA PHE A 68 7.51 7.21 3.14
C PHE A 68 6.67 8.42 3.55
N ALA A 69 5.69 8.23 4.44
CA ALA A 69 4.89 9.32 5.01
C ALA A 69 5.77 10.42 5.62
N ASP A 70 6.81 10.04 6.36
CA ASP A 70 7.70 10.98 7.06
C ASP A 70 8.64 11.76 6.14
N ARG A 71 8.97 11.21 4.96
CA ARG A 71 9.99 11.77 4.04
C ARG A 71 9.44 12.71 2.97
N HIS A 72 8.12 12.82 2.85
CA HIS A 72 7.47 13.62 1.83
C HIS A 72 6.67 14.74 2.47
N ASP A 73 6.58 15.85 1.74
CA ASP A 73 5.71 16.96 2.12
C ASP A 73 4.27 16.64 1.73
N TRP A 74 3.27 17.15 2.45
CA TRP A 74 1.86 16.85 2.19
C TRP A 74 1.04 18.13 2.10
N THR A 75 0.01 18.12 1.25
CA THR A 75 -0.98 19.19 1.24
C THR A 75 -1.80 19.15 2.53
N PHE A 76 -2.15 17.94 2.98
CA PHE A 76 -2.85 17.66 4.23
C PHE A 76 -2.06 16.63 5.07
N PRO A 77 -1.07 17.06 5.86
CA PRO A 77 -0.18 16.17 6.61
C PRO A 77 -0.89 15.16 7.50
N ASP A 78 -1.93 15.60 8.22
CA ASP A 78 -2.70 14.72 9.10
C ASP A 78 -3.40 13.60 8.31
N ARG A 79 -3.90 13.90 7.10
CA ARG A 79 -4.57 12.90 6.26
C ARG A 79 -3.59 11.87 5.73
N ALA A 80 -2.42 12.31 5.26
CA ALA A 80 -1.37 11.40 4.84
C ALA A 80 -0.93 10.49 5.98
N ALA A 81 -0.66 11.06 7.15
CA ALA A 81 -0.28 10.30 8.35
C ALA A 81 -1.34 9.26 8.73
N TRP A 82 -2.63 9.64 8.76
CA TRP A 82 -3.72 8.71 9.05
C TRP A 82 -3.88 7.64 7.98
N ALA A 83 -3.75 7.98 6.71
CA ALA A 83 -3.88 7.03 5.60
C ALA A 83 -2.81 5.93 5.69
N PHE A 84 -1.54 6.31 5.83
CA PHE A 84 -0.44 5.34 5.96
C PHE A 84 -0.52 4.55 7.27
N ALA A 85 -0.89 5.19 8.39
CA ALA A 85 -1.06 4.49 9.67
C ALA A 85 -2.19 3.44 9.60
N LEU A 86 -3.31 3.79 8.96
CA LEU A 86 -4.43 2.87 8.76
C LEU A 86 -4.04 1.70 7.87
N ALA A 87 -3.32 1.96 6.77
CA ALA A 87 -2.83 0.91 5.88
C ALA A 87 -1.92 -0.09 6.62
N VAL A 88 -1.01 0.42 7.47
CA VAL A 88 -0.15 -0.44 8.32
C VAL A 88 -0.97 -1.27 9.30
N ASP A 89 -1.99 -0.70 9.94
CA ASP A 89 -2.88 -1.45 10.86
C ASP A 89 -3.64 -2.57 10.13
N ILE A 90 -4.15 -2.29 8.92
CA ILE A 90 -4.82 -3.29 8.08
C ILE A 90 -3.88 -4.49 7.80
N VAL A 91 -2.66 -4.22 7.36
CA VAL A 91 -1.66 -5.27 7.09
C VAL A 91 -1.33 -6.04 8.38
N GLY A 92 -1.17 -5.35 9.51
CA GLY A 92 -0.87 -5.96 10.79
C GLY A 92 -1.94 -6.96 11.25
N ARG A 93 -3.22 -6.64 11.02
CA ARG A 93 -4.35 -7.52 11.36
C ARG A 93 -4.45 -8.73 10.43
N GLY A 94 -4.19 -8.55 9.13
CA GLY A 94 -4.19 -9.64 8.15
C GLY A 94 -3.18 -10.74 8.49
N ALA A 95 -2.03 -10.37 9.05
CA ALA A 95 -0.99 -11.32 9.48
C ALA A 95 -1.43 -12.21 10.66
N VAL A 96 -2.31 -11.71 11.53
CA VAL A 96 -2.79 -12.45 12.72
C VAL A 96 -3.95 -13.39 12.38
N GLY A 97 -4.74 -13.05 11.36
CA GLY A 97 -5.91 -13.83 10.92
C GLY A 97 -5.58 -14.99 9.97
N ALA A 98 -4.37 -15.05 9.41
CA ALA A 98 -3.97 -16.14 8.52
C ALA A 98 -3.87 -17.46 9.32
N PRO A 99 -4.68 -18.49 9.01
CA PRO A 99 -4.51 -19.79 9.65
C PRO A 99 -3.10 -20.32 9.33
N PRO A 100 -2.44 -21.02 10.27
CA PRO A 100 -1.15 -21.63 9.96
C PRO A 100 -1.34 -22.55 8.75
N ALA A 101 -0.56 -22.30 7.70
CA ALA A 101 -0.52 -23.14 6.50
C ALA A 101 -0.07 -24.56 6.91
N GLY A 102 -1.01 -25.43 7.28
CA GLY A 102 -0.66 -26.74 7.82
C GLY A 102 -1.77 -27.63 8.40
N LEU A 103 -3.06 -27.27 8.33
CA LEU A 103 -4.15 -28.12 8.87
C LEU A 103 -5.21 -28.54 7.85
N GLY A 104 -4.87 -28.58 6.55
CA GLY A 104 -5.76 -29.06 5.48
C GLY A 104 -5.77 -30.58 5.29
N GLY A 105 -4.96 -31.35 6.02
CA GLY A 105 -4.69 -32.77 5.70
C GLY A 105 -5.24 -33.83 6.66
N VAL A 106 -5.78 -33.48 7.84
CA VAL A 106 -5.99 -34.49 8.91
C VAL A 106 -7.47 -34.85 9.16
N VAL A 107 -8.44 -34.15 8.55
CA VAL A 107 -9.86 -34.32 8.92
C VAL A 107 -10.59 -35.42 8.13
N LEU A 108 -9.96 -36.03 7.12
CA LEU A 108 -10.63 -36.98 6.20
C LEU A 108 -10.36 -38.47 6.46
N ASP A 109 -9.99 -38.87 7.68
CA ASP A 109 -9.85 -40.29 8.05
C ASP A 109 -10.77 -40.76 9.20
N LEU A 110 -11.62 -39.89 9.78
CA LEU A 110 -12.49 -40.26 10.91
C LEU A 110 -13.97 -40.53 10.55
N VAL A 111 -14.28 -40.69 9.25
CA VAL A 111 -15.63 -41.08 8.79
C VAL A 111 -15.49 -42.34 7.93
N ARG A 112 -14.85 -43.39 8.47
CA ARG A 112 -14.90 -44.72 7.82
C ARG A 112 -14.53 -45.92 8.71
N SER A 113 -14.89 -45.90 9.99
CA SER A 113 -14.81 -47.10 10.85
C SER A 113 -16.16 -47.43 11.46
#